data_AF-A0A7W8NM71-F1
#
_entry.id   AF-A0A7W8NM71-F1
#
_cell.length_a   1.000
_cell.length_b   1.000
_cell.length_c   1.000
_cell.angle_alpha   90.00
_cell.angle_beta   90.00
_cell.angle_gamma   90.00
#
_symmetry.space_group_name_H-M   'P 1'
#
loop_
_entity.id
_entity.type
_entity.pdbx_description
1 polymer ?
#
loop_
_entity_poly.entity_id
_entity_poly.type
_entity_poly.pdbx_seq_one_letter_code
_entity_poly.pdbx_strand_id
1 'polypeptide(L)'
;MQRFQAWFAGLALLALALLGVTFVVSAGLTRSAELVQLVQPAEGGSADLFGTSSGPGTPIGSPQVMIIRDPAAFLEGRSEAGARYVSDTYLKQNSIYPLQLKSVALIRTVVTLSCVAAAALFGVLWWLARRNGAAGRRPA
;
A
#
# COMPACT_ATOMS: atom_id res chain seq x y z
N MET A 1 -38.14 10.56 -12.12
CA MET A 1 -36.87 11.32 -12.22
C MET A 1 -36.13 11.48 -10.88
N GLN A 2 -36.80 11.75 -9.75
CA GLN A 2 -36.14 11.90 -8.43
C GLN A 2 -35.34 10.67 -7.95
N ARG A 3 -35.82 9.44 -8.22
CA ARG A 3 -35.11 8.19 -7.87
C ARG A 3 -33.74 8.06 -8.57
N PHE A 4 -33.64 8.58 -9.80
CA PHE A 4 -32.42 8.52 -10.61
C PHE A 4 -31.36 9.51 -10.11
N GLN A 5 -31.76 10.71 -9.67
CA GLN A 5 -30.87 11.69 -9.04
C GLN A 5 -30.31 11.19 -7.70
N ALA A 6 -31.15 10.54 -6.88
CA ALA A 6 -30.72 9.98 -5.60
C ALA A 6 -29.69 8.87 -5.77
N TRP A 7 -29.81 8.06 -6.83
CA TRP A 7 -28.84 7.01 -7.15
C TRP A 7 -27.45 7.55 -7.52
N PHE A 8 -27.37 8.55 -8.40
CA PHE A 8 -26.06 9.14 -8.76
C PHE A 8 -25.40 9.86 -7.59
N ALA A 9 -26.17 10.55 -6.75
CA ALA A 9 -25.65 11.14 -5.52
C ALA A 9 -25.13 10.06 -4.55
N GLY A 10 -25.87 8.96 -4.40
CA GLY A 10 -25.46 7.82 -3.58
C GLY A 10 -24.16 7.18 -4.07
N LEU A 11 -24.00 6.99 -5.38
CA LEU A 11 -22.78 6.43 -5.98
C LEU A 11 -21.57 7.38 -5.83
N ALA A 12 -21.77 8.69 -5.98
CA ALA A 12 -20.72 9.67 -5.75
C ALA A 12 -20.26 9.68 -4.27
N LEU A 13 -21.20 9.60 -3.33
CA LEU A 13 -20.90 9.51 -1.89
C LEU A 13 -20.20 8.20 -1.53
N LEU A 14 -20.62 7.08 -2.13
CA LEU A 14 -19.96 5.78 -1.95
C LEU A 14 -18.50 5.84 -2.44
N ALA A 15 -18.27 6.43 -3.62
CA ALA A 15 -16.91 6.59 -4.16
C ALA A 15 -16.02 7.46 -3.25
N LEU A 16 -16.57 8.54 -2.68
CA LEU A 16 -15.86 9.36 -1.69
C LEU A 16 -15.60 8.61 -0.38
N ALA A 17 -16.55 7.81 0.09
CA ALA A 17 -16.36 6.98 1.27
C ALA A 17 -15.25 5.94 1.06
N LEU A 18 -15.25 5.25 -0.09
CA LEU A 18 -14.21 4.29 -0.47
C LEU A 18 -12.83 4.94 -0.62
N LEU A 19 -12.78 6.17 -1.14
CA LEU A 19 -11.56 6.97 -1.17
C LEU A 19 -11.05 7.22 0.26
N GLY A 20 -11.93 7.65 1.18
CA GLY A 20 -11.59 7.81 2.59
C GLY A 20 -11.03 6.54 3.24
N VAL A 21 -11.69 5.40 3.03
CA VAL A 21 -11.22 4.09 3.52
C VAL A 21 -9.84 3.75 2.94
N THR A 22 -9.60 4.03 1.66
CA THR A 22 -8.30 3.77 1.02
C THR A 22 -7.16 4.55 1.69
N PHE A 23 -7.40 5.81 2.07
CA PHE A 23 -6.43 6.61 2.82
C PHE A 23 -6.14 6.03 4.21
N VAL A 24 -7.18 5.63 4.95
CA VAL A 24 -7.03 5.05 6.30
C VAL A 24 -6.26 3.73 6.26
N VAL A 25 -6.63 2.82 5.34
CA VAL A 25 -5.96 1.53 5.18
C VAL A 25 -4.51 1.72 4.75
N SER A 26 -4.25 2.65 3.81
CA SER A 26 -2.87 2.94 3.40
C SER A 26 -2.03 3.53 4.52
N ALA A 27 -2.58 4.41 5.35
CA ALA A 27 -1.87 4.96 6.51
C ALA A 27 -1.52 3.86 7.51
N GLY A 28 -2.44 2.92 7.76
CA GLY A 28 -2.18 1.75 8.61
C GLY A 28 -1.07 0.85 8.08
N LEU A 29 -1.08 0.55 6.78
CA LEU A 29 -0.08 -0.34 6.16
C LEU A 29 1.31 0.29 6.08
N THR A 30 1.39 1.59 5.77
CA THR A 30 2.66 2.32 5.63
C THR A 30 3.37 2.54 6.96
N ARG A 31 2.64 2.54 8.09
CA ARG A 31 3.23 2.73 9.43
C ARG A 31 4.19 1.59 9.83
N SER A 32 3.97 0.39 9.31
CA SER A 32 4.82 -0.78 9.56
C SER A 32 5.88 -0.99 8.47
N ALA A 33 6.09 0.00 7.60
CA ALA A 33 7.11 -0.07 6.58
C ALA A 33 8.46 0.31 7.17
N GLU A 34 9.45 -0.57 7.05
CA GLU A 34 10.81 -0.35 7.52
C GLU A 34 11.81 -0.54 6.39
N LEU A 35 12.95 0.17 6.45
CA LEU A 35 14.05 -0.07 5.53
C LEU A 35 14.73 -1.38 5.93
N VAL A 36 14.64 -2.37 5.06
CA VAL A 36 15.07 -3.74 5.31
C VAL A 36 16.14 -4.12 4.32
N GLN A 37 17.20 -4.76 4.82
CA GLN A 37 18.18 -5.48 4.02
C GLN A 37 17.92 -6.97 4.21
N LEU A 38 17.59 -7.67 3.12
CA LEU A 38 17.53 -9.13 3.14
C LEU A 38 18.94 -9.70 3.27
N VAL A 39 19.06 -10.73 4.10
CA VAL A 39 20.32 -11.40 4.38
C VAL A 39 20.09 -12.90 4.31
N GLN A 40 20.99 -13.60 3.63
CA GLN A 40 21.12 -15.04 3.75
C GLN A 40 21.98 -15.30 5.00
N PRO A 41 21.43 -15.85 6.09
CA PRO A 41 22.24 -16.25 7.23
C PRO A 41 23.28 -17.27 6.76
N ALA A 42 24.52 -17.09 7.20
CA ALA A 42 25.57 -18.04 6.87
C ALA A 42 25.26 -19.38 7.54
N GLU A 43 25.27 -20.48 6.79
CA GLU A 43 25.21 -21.81 7.39
C GLU A 43 26.42 -21.99 8.32
N GLY A 44 26.17 -22.49 9.53
CA GLY A 44 27.16 -22.55 10.60
C GLY A 44 28.47 -23.19 10.12
N GLY A 45 29.54 -22.40 10.10
CA GLY A 45 30.88 -22.82 9.68
C GLY A 45 31.48 -22.02 8.51
N SER A 46 30.66 -21.39 7.66
CA SER A 46 31.17 -20.72 6.45
C SER A 46 31.57 -19.25 6.65
N ALA A 47 30.95 -18.55 7.60
CA ALA A 47 31.23 -17.12 7.84
C ALA A 47 32.61 -16.87 8.47
N ASP A 48 33.07 -17.77 9.34
CA ASP A 48 34.39 -17.67 9.99
C ASP A 48 35.55 -17.97 9.03
N LEU A 49 35.31 -18.76 7.97
CA LEU A 49 36.37 -19.16 7.03
C LEU A 49 36.79 -18.05 6.08
N PHE A 50 35.94 -17.04 5.86
CA PHE A 50 36.22 -15.96 4.90
C PHE A 50 36.40 -14.58 5.55
N GLY A 51 36.25 -14.45 6.87
CA GLY A 51 36.60 -13.24 7.64
C GLY A 51 35.96 -11.93 7.14
N THR A 52 34.90 -11.99 6.33
CA THR A 52 34.39 -10.86 5.53
C THR A 52 32.97 -10.43 5.87
N SER A 53 32.37 -11.02 6.91
CA SER A 53 30.97 -10.77 7.25
C SER A 53 30.86 -9.88 8.48
N SER A 54 30.97 -8.56 8.32
CA SER A 54 30.72 -7.57 9.39
C SER A 54 29.23 -7.49 9.83
N GLY A 55 28.46 -8.55 9.60
CA GLY A 55 27.01 -8.60 9.81
C GLY A 55 26.49 -10.05 9.86
N PRO A 56 25.19 -10.24 10.13
CA PRO A 56 24.60 -11.54 10.45
C PRO A 56 24.51 -12.53 9.26
N GLY A 57 25.14 -12.23 8.12
CA GLY A 57 25.16 -13.08 6.93
C GLY A 57 25.46 -12.30 5.66
N THR A 58 25.24 -12.92 4.50
CA THR A 58 25.48 -12.33 3.17
C THR A 58 24.29 -11.47 2.75
N PRO A 59 24.46 -10.15 2.50
CA PRO A 59 23.37 -9.29 2.05
C PRO A 59 22.89 -9.70 0.65
N ILE A 60 21.57 -9.81 0.49
CA ILE A 60 20.90 -10.12 -0.77
C ILE A 60 20.34 -8.84 -1.38
N GLY A 61 20.88 -8.42 -2.52
CA GLY A 61 20.43 -7.22 -3.24
C GLY A 61 20.60 -5.93 -2.43
N SER A 62 19.89 -4.87 -2.84
CA SER A 62 19.92 -3.57 -2.17
C SER A 62 18.86 -3.44 -1.06
N PRO A 63 19.05 -2.53 -0.08
CA PRO A 63 18.04 -2.24 0.93
C PRO A 63 16.74 -1.75 0.29
N GLN A 64 15.62 -2.27 0.78
CA GLN A 64 14.29 -1.92 0.27
C GLN A 64 13.33 -1.61 1.42
N VAL A 65 12.40 -0.70 1.19
CA VAL A 65 11.34 -0.40 2.16
C VAL A 65 10.26 -1.47 2.05
N MET A 66 10.13 -2.29 3.08
CA MET A 66 9.25 -3.44 3.12
C MET A 66 8.38 -3.42 4.37
N ILE A 67 7.18 -3.98 4.26
CA ILE A 67 6.28 -4.17 5.38
C ILE A 67 6.43 -5.61 5.86
N ILE A 68 6.98 -5.77 7.07
CA ILE A 68 7.17 -7.07 7.72
C ILE A 68 6.50 -6.98 9.09
N ARG A 69 5.52 -7.85 9.32
CA ARG A 69 4.73 -7.85 10.56
C ARG A 69 5.32 -8.74 11.64
N ASP A 70 6.14 -9.73 11.26
CA ASP A 70 6.74 -10.66 12.20
C ASP A 70 8.07 -10.11 12.73
N PRO A 71 8.16 -9.77 14.03
CA PRO A 71 9.39 -9.28 14.63
C PRO A 71 10.51 -10.34 14.67
N ALA A 72 10.19 -11.63 14.62
CA ALA A 72 11.19 -12.71 14.65
C ALA A 72 11.95 -12.86 13.32
N ALA A 73 11.44 -12.27 12.23
CA ALA A 73 12.14 -12.24 10.96
C ALA A 73 13.36 -11.29 10.97
N PHE A 74 13.43 -10.38 11.94
CA PHE A 74 14.49 -9.40 12.05
C PHE A 74 15.70 -9.97 12.80
N LEU A 75 16.87 -9.81 12.21
CA LEU A 75 18.15 -10.15 12.82
C LEU A 75 18.69 -8.95 13.61
N GLU A 76 19.60 -9.21 14.55
CA GLU A 76 20.29 -8.16 15.28
C GLU A 76 21.22 -7.36 14.36
N GLY A 77 21.36 -6.06 14.66
CA GLY A 77 22.19 -5.15 13.89
C GLY A 77 21.45 -4.37 12.80
N ARG A 78 22.18 -3.45 12.16
CA ARG A 78 21.71 -2.63 11.05
C ARG A 78 22.81 -2.51 10.00
N SER A 79 22.44 -2.32 8.75
CA SER A 79 23.38 -1.99 7.68
C SER A 79 23.96 -0.60 7.88
N GLU A 80 25.04 -0.29 7.16
CA GLU A 80 25.66 1.05 7.12
C GLU A 80 24.66 2.14 6.69
N ALA A 81 23.67 1.78 5.88
CA ALA A 81 22.58 2.66 5.46
C ALA A 81 21.42 2.75 6.48
N GLY A 82 21.56 2.15 7.66
CA GLY A 82 20.56 2.12 8.73
C GLY A 82 19.42 1.11 8.52
N ALA A 83 19.51 0.22 7.53
CA ALA A 83 18.49 -0.78 7.26
C ALA A 83 18.55 -1.92 8.29
N ARG A 84 17.40 -2.44 8.74
CA ARG A 84 17.37 -3.62 9.61
C ARG A 84 17.61 -4.88 8.79
N TYR A 85 18.40 -5.80 9.33
CA TYR A 85 18.63 -7.09 8.69
C TYR A 85 17.44 -8.01 8.87
N VAL A 86 17.08 -8.74 7.81
CA VAL A 86 15.98 -9.71 7.82
C VAL A 86 16.44 -11.00 7.17
N SER A 87 16.14 -12.11 7.83
CA SER A 87 16.51 -13.44 7.36
C SER A 87 15.59 -13.88 6.22
N ASP A 88 16.15 -14.03 5.02
CA ASP A 88 15.41 -14.57 3.86
C ASP A 88 14.99 -16.04 4.10
N THR A 89 15.84 -16.82 4.78
CA THR A 89 15.55 -18.22 5.14
C THR A 89 14.34 -18.31 6.06
N TYR A 90 14.26 -17.46 7.08
CA TYR A 90 13.12 -17.44 8.01
C TYR A 90 11.82 -17.06 7.29
N LEU A 91 11.87 -16.05 6.41
CA LEU A 91 10.71 -15.64 5.62
C LEU A 91 10.18 -16.77 4.74
N LYS A 92 11.08 -17.50 4.06
CA LYS A 92 10.72 -18.65 3.23
C LYS A 92 10.16 -19.81 4.04
N GLN A 93 10.78 -20.14 5.18
CA GLN A 93 10.33 -21.23 6.05
C GLN A 93 8.95 -20.98 6.65
N ASN A 94 8.65 -19.74 7.03
CA ASN A 94 7.37 -19.37 7.62
C ASN A 94 6.32 -18.91 6.59
N SER A 95 6.61 -19.05 5.29
CA SER A 95 5.74 -18.58 4.19
C SER A 95 5.35 -17.09 4.32
N ILE A 96 6.24 -16.28 4.89
CA ILE A 96 6.02 -14.84 5.08
C ILE A 96 6.55 -14.11 3.84
N TYR A 97 5.63 -13.55 3.06
CA TYR A 97 5.97 -12.75 1.89
C TYR A 97 6.04 -11.26 2.25
N PRO A 98 7.24 -10.66 2.30
CA PRO A 98 7.37 -9.26 2.63
C PRO A 98 6.78 -8.39 1.51
N LEU A 99 5.89 -7.47 1.87
CA LEU A 99 5.23 -6.59 0.91
C LEU A 99 6.11 -5.36 0.64
N GLN A 100 6.50 -5.19 -0.62
CA GLN A 100 7.22 -3.99 -1.04
C GLN A 100 6.29 -2.76 -0.99
N LEU A 101 6.77 -1.69 -0.35
CA LEU A 101 6.00 -0.45 -0.24
C LEU A 101 5.62 0.13 -1.61
N LYS A 102 6.49 -0.05 -2.61
CA LYS A 102 6.26 0.40 -4.00
C LYS A 102 5.00 -0.21 -4.61
N SER A 103 4.78 -1.52 -4.40
CA SER A 103 3.60 -2.21 -4.91
C SER A 103 2.32 -1.73 -4.23
N VAL A 104 2.38 -1.51 -2.91
CA VAL A 104 1.26 -0.95 -2.15
C VAL A 104 0.93 0.47 -2.59
N ALA A 105 1.95 1.30 -2.81
CA ALA A 105 1.80 2.67 -3.29
C ALA A 105 1.19 2.72 -4.69
N LEU A 106 1.60 1.81 -5.59
CA LEU A 106 1.02 1.69 -6.93
C LEU A 106 -0.48 1.35 -6.86
N ILE A 107 -0.84 0.29 -6.13
CA ILE A 107 -2.24 -0.13 -5.98
C ILE A 107 -3.08 0.99 -5.38
N ARG A 108 -2.59 1.64 -4.31
CA ARG A 108 -3.24 2.80 -3.70
C ARG A 108 -3.49 3.90 -4.73
N THR A 109 -2.51 4.22 -5.55
CA THR A 109 -2.61 5.30 -6.55
C THR A 109 -3.68 4.97 -7.59
N VAL A 110 -3.68 3.74 -8.12
CA VAL A 110 -4.69 3.28 -9.07
C VAL A 110 -6.09 3.33 -8.47
N VAL A 111 -6.27 2.81 -7.24
CA VAL A 111 -7.56 2.84 -6.55
C VAL A 111 -8.03 4.27 -6.30
N THR A 112 -7.13 5.15 -5.87
CA THR A 112 -7.44 6.57 -5.60
C THR A 112 -7.88 7.27 -6.88
N LEU A 113 -7.14 7.11 -7.98
CA LEU A 113 -7.49 7.68 -9.28
C LEU A 113 -8.85 7.19 -9.78
N SER A 114 -9.11 5.89 -9.66
CA SER A 114 -10.40 5.30 -10.03
C SER A 114 -11.55 5.88 -9.21
N CYS A 115 -11.37 6.05 -7.90
CA CYS A 115 -12.40 6.63 -7.02
C CYS A 115 -12.63 8.12 -7.34
N VAL A 116 -11.57 8.89 -7.60
CA VAL A 116 -11.70 10.30 -8.00
C VAL A 116 -12.44 10.42 -9.34
N ALA A 117 -12.08 9.60 -10.33
CA ALA A 117 -12.73 9.60 -11.63
C ALA A 117 -14.22 9.23 -11.51
N ALA A 118 -14.55 8.21 -10.72
CA ALA A 118 -15.93 7.82 -10.46
C ALA A 118 -16.72 8.94 -9.75
N ALA A 119 -16.16 9.54 -8.70
CA ALA A 119 -16.79 10.64 -7.97
C ALA A 119 -17.03 11.86 -8.88
N ALA A 120 -16.07 12.21 -9.74
CA ALA A 120 -16.22 13.29 -10.70
C ALA A 120 -17.31 12.98 -11.73
N LEU A 121 -17.31 11.78 -12.31
CA LEU A 121 -18.29 11.37 -13.32
C LEU A 121 -19.71 11.35 -12.76
N PHE A 122 -19.93 10.71 -11.61
CA PHE A 122 -21.25 10.68 -10.96
C PHE A 122 -21.68 12.05 -10.42
N GLY A 123 -20.73 12.87 -9.95
CA GLY A 123 -20.98 14.24 -9.52
C GLY A 123 -21.45 15.14 -10.68
N VAL A 124 -20.78 15.05 -11.84
CA VAL A 124 -21.16 15.79 -13.05
C VAL A 124 -22.52 15.35 -13.57
N LEU A 125 -22.77 14.04 -13.65
CA LEU A 125 -24.07 13.49 -14.07
C LEU A 125 -25.21 13.94 -13.14
N TRP A 126 -24.97 13.93 -11.83
CA TRP A 126 -25.93 14.44 -10.85
C TRP A 126 -26.20 15.94 -11.04
N TRP A 127 -25.16 16.75 -11.25
CA TRP A 127 -25.28 18.19 -11.46
C TRP A 127 -26.07 18.53 -12.74
N LEU A 128 -25.79 17.84 -13.84
CA LEU A 128 -26.52 17.99 -15.11
C LEU A 128 -27.99 17.55 -14.97
N ALA A 129 -28.25 16.43 -14.31
CA ALA A 129 -29.61 15.97 -14.02
C ALA A 129 -30.40 16.97 -13.17
N ARG A 130 -29.73 17.70 -12.26
CA ARG A 130 -30.34 18.74 -11.42
C ARG A 130 -30.69 20.00 -12.22
N ARG A 131 -29.83 20.41 -13.15
CA ARG A 131 -30.10 21.54 -14.07
C ARG A 131 -31.28 21.28 -15.00
N ASN A 132 -31.35 20.10 -15.60
CA ASN A 132 -32.42 19.76 -16.54
C ASN A 132 -33.77 19.57 -15.85
N GLY A 133 -33.79 19.09 -14.60
CA GLY A 133 -35.02 19.00 -13.80
C GLY A 133 -35.58 20.37 -13.36
N ALA A 134 -34.74 21.40 -13.26
CA ALA A 134 -35.16 22.77 -12.92
C ALA A 134 -35.73 23.54 -14.13
N ALA A 135 -35.22 23.27 -15.34
CA ALA A 135 -35.68 23.92 -16.57
C ALA A 135 -37.08 23.46 -17.05
N GLY A 136 -37.57 22.30 -16.59
CA GLY A 136 -38.90 21.76 -16.92
C GLY A 136 -40.07 22.37 -16.12
N ARG A 137 -39.81 23.26 -15.15
CA ARG A 137 -40.84 24.05 -14.46
C ARG A 137 -40.86 25.47 -15.01
N ARG A 138 -41.22 25.64 -16.28
CA ARG A 138 -41.73 26.94 -16.75
C ARG A 138 -43.26 26.87 -16.66
N PRO A 139 -43.91 27.62 -15.76
CA PRO A 139 -45.35 27.84 -15.91
C PRO A 139 -45.58 28.55 -17.26
N ALA A 140 -46.61 28.09 -17.96
CA ALA A 140 -47.13 28.70 -19.18
C ALA A 140 -47.55 30.16 -18.92
#